data_AF-A0A6I4T6D8-F1
#
_entry.id   AF-A0A6I4T6D8-F1
#
_cell.length_a   1.000
_cell.length_b   1.000
_cell.length_c   1.000
_cell.angle_alpha   90.00
_cell.angle_beta   90.00
_cell.angle_gamma   90.00
#
_symmetry.space_group_name_H-M   'P 1'
#
loop_
_entity.id
_entity.type
_entity.pdbx_description
1 polymer ?
#
loop_
_entity_poly.entity_id
_entity_poly.type
_entity_poly.pdbx_seq_one_letter_code
_entity_poly.pdbx_strand_id
1 'polypeptide(L)'
;MKTLVSLLSLSLALTACNGAKDAAPDAQTAEATATAKAQSPDESDGGGRNVSAKTDDYEFSYEYPQQVQNIPELEAIFDSRLHDKREELQKQAAEARVDAAKNDYPFRPYSLDVEWDVVADIPAFLSLSSEYYTYTGGAHGMAVFDALVWDKQVKKALEPIEMFTSSADLADAVRSDYCAQLDKERAEKRGEPVKDDGSMFNDCIDPVENSMIIVGSSNGETFDRIGFLIPPYNAGPYAEGTYEVTLPVSAAVKALVSPKYRDAFTTGD
;
A
#
# COMPACT_ATOMS: atom_id res chain seq x y z
N MET A 1 24.96 65.60 55.44
CA MET A 1 25.72 64.37 55.15
C MET A 1 25.94 64.31 53.65
N LYS A 2 27.22 64.29 53.22
CA LYS A 2 27.82 63.67 52.01
C LYS A 2 26.85 63.27 50.86
N THR A 3 26.98 63.63 49.58
CA THR A 3 27.99 64.39 48.80
C THR A 3 27.51 64.52 47.34
N LEU A 4 27.91 65.60 46.65
CA LEU A 4 28.24 65.76 45.20
C LEU A 4 27.15 65.46 44.14
N VAL A 5 26.62 66.48 43.44
CA VAL A 5 27.12 67.22 42.24
C VAL A 5 26.67 66.62 40.90
N SER A 6 25.77 67.38 40.25
CA SER A 6 25.63 67.73 38.82
C SER A 6 26.41 66.95 37.76
N LEU A 7 25.75 66.56 36.67
CA LEU A 7 26.14 66.95 35.30
C LEU A 7 25.05 66.59 34.27
N LEU A 8 24.53 67.64 33.66
CA LEU A 8 23.66 67.67 32.50
C LEU A 8 24.56 67.65 31.25
N SER A 9 24.40 66.66 30.35
CA SER A 9 25.16 66.60 29.09
C SER A 9 24.30 66.12 27.92
N LEU A 10 23.82 67.12 27.19
CA LEU A 10 23.64 67.27 25.74
C LEU A 10 23.53 66.02 24.82
N SER A 11 22.40 65.97 24.11
CA SER A 11 22.05 65.08 23.00
C SER A 11 22.93 65.26 21.76
N LEU A 12 23.19 64.16 21.02
CA LEU A 12 23.33 64.16 19.56
C LEU A 12 22.75 62.85 19.00
N ALA A 13 21.81 62.99 18.05
CA ALA A 13 21.13 61.90 17.36
C ALA A 13 21.80 61.59 16.01
N LEU A 14 21.69 60.35 15.52
CA LEU A 14 21.51 60.02 14.10
C LEU A 14 21.17 58.51 13.93
N THR A 15 19.92 58.25 13.51
CA THR A 15 19.46 57.27 12.48
C THR A 15 19.94 55.80 12.57
N ALA A 16 19.09 54.77 12.53
CA ALA A 16 17.98 54.56 11.60
C ALA A 16 16.88 53.60 12.14
N CYS A 17 15.71 53.73 11.51
CA CYS A 17 14.40 53.12 11.70
C CYS A 17 14.37 51.61 11.98
N ASN A 18 13.59 51.12 12.98
CA ASN A 18 12.12 50.95 13.01
C ASN A 18 11.68 49.79 12.08
N GLY A 19 10.97 48.75 12.49
CA GLY A 19 10.34 48.40 13.75
C GLY A 19 9.68 47.01 13.63
N ALA A 20 9.14 46.54 14.76
CA ALA A 20 8.21 45.42 14.92
C ALA A 20 8.68 44.01 14.45
N LYS A 21 9.13 43.22 15.44
CA LYS A 21 9.05 41.76 15.38
C LYS A 21 7.60 41.37 15.64
N ASP A 22 6.89 40.97 14.60
CA ASP A 22 5.64 40.24 14.74
C ASP A 22 5.90 38.87 15.37
N ALA A 23 5.14 38.57 16.40
CA ALA A 23 5.12 37.29 17.07
C ALA A 23 4.56 36.23 16.11
N ALA A 24 5.33 35.17 15.86
CA ALA A 24 4.85 33.98 15.17
C ALA A 24 3.78 33.28 16.03
N PRO A 25 2.64 32.86 15.46
CA PRO A 25 1.68 32.05 16.19
C PRO A 25 2.22 30.63 16.36
N ASP A 26 1.99 30.07 17.55
CA ASP A 26 2.26 28.68 17.93
C ASP A 26 1.73 27.73 16.84
N ALA A 27 2.64 26.99 16.21
CA ALA A 27 2.30 25.82 15.43
C ALA A 27 1.94 24.69 16.40
N GLN A 28 0.66 24.59 16.73
CA GLN A 28 0.07 23.34 17.19
C GLN A 28 0.43 22.26 16.16
N THR A 29 1.34 21.38 16.56
CA THR A 29 1.60 20.12 15.88
C THR A 29 0.32 19.30 16.04
N ALA A 30 -0.53 19.37 15.02
CA ALA A 30 -1.58 18.40 14.84
C ALA A 30 -0.88 17.06 14.59
N GLU A 31 -0.78 16.23 15.63
CA GLU A 31 -0.60 14.80 15.46
C GLU A 31 -1.73 14.34 14.53
N ALA A 32 -1.39 14.12 13.27
CA ALA A 32 -2.20 13.31 12.39
C ALA A 32 -2.17 11.92 12.99
N THR A 33 -3.11 11.66 13.90
CA THR A 33 -3.53 10.31 14.23
C THR A 33 -4.13 9.78 12.93
N ALA A 34 -3.28 9.20 12.09
CA ALA A 34 -3.74 8.19 11.16
C ALA A 34 -4.47 7.20 12.05
N THR A 35 -5.79 7.17 11.95
CA THR A 35 -6.60 6.07 12.40
C THR A 35 -6.08 4.84 11.68
N ALA A 36 -5.01 4.26 12.22
CA ALA A 36 -4.82 2.83 12.20
C ALA A 36 -6.17 2.29 12.63
N LYS A 37 -6.86 1.66 11.68
CA LYS A 37 -8.06 0.90 11.97
C LYS A 37 -7.59 -0.19 12.92
N ALA A 38 -7.65 0.10 14.21
CA ALA A 38 -7.46 -0.86 15.27
C ALA A 38 -8.68 -1.78 15.21
N GLN A 39 -8.66 -2.74 14.29
CA GLN A 39 -9.47 -3.93 14.42
C GLN A 39 -8.77 -4.79 15.47
N SER A 40 -9.28 -4.70 16.70
CA SER A 40 -9.03 -5.73 17.72
C SER A 40 -9.54 -7.07 17.21
N PRO A 41 -8.93 -8.18 17.64
CA PRO A 41 -9.27 -9.52 17.17
C PRO A 41 -10.59 -9.94 17.81
N ASP A 42 -11.67 -9.86 17.06
CA ASP A 42 -12.82 -10.75 17.26
C ASP A 42 -13.57 -10.91 15.93
N GLU A 43 -13.71 -12.19 15.57
CA GLU A 43 -14.60 -12.77 14.57
C GLU A 43 -14.23 -12.63 13.08
N SER A 44 -13.26 -13.44 12.63
CA SER A 44 -13.36 -14.04 11.29
C SER A 44 -14.43 -15.14 11.30
N ASP A 45 -15.70 -14.75 11.13
CA ASP A 45 -16.82 -15.70 10.93
C ASP A 45 -16.80 -16.33 9.52
N GLY A 46 -15.60 -16.60 8.98
CA GLY A 46 -15.35 -16.84 7.57
C GLY A 46 -14.54 -18.08 7.25
N GLY A 47 -14.48 -19.08 8.13
CA GLY A 47 -13.94 -20.43 7.84
C GLY A 47 -12.48 -20.53 7.33
N GLY A 48 -11.76 -19.42 7.24
CA GLY A 48 -10.38 -19.31 6.77
C GLY A 48 -9.35 -19.62 7.86
N ARG A 49 -8.06 -19.41 7.57
CA ARG A 49 -6.99 -19.59 8.55
C ARG A 49 -6.54 -18.22 9.00
N ASN A 50 -6.47 -18.02 10.31
CA ASN A 50 -5.87 -16.84 10.91
C ASN A 50 -4.83 -17.30 11.94
N VAL A 51 -3.61 -16.76 11.85
CA VAL A 51 -2.56 -17.01 12.85
C VAL A 51 -1.91 -15.71 13.27
N SER A 52 -1.96 -15.43 14.57
CA SER A 52 -1.35 -14.24 15.17
C SER A 52 -0.33 -14.58 16.26
N ALA A 53 0.62 -13.67 16.49
CA ALA A 53 1.59 -13.73 17.57
C ALA A 53 2.02 -12.32 17.98
N LYS A 54 2.15 -12.08 19.28
CA LYS A 54 2.66 -10.81 19.83
C LYS A 54 3.74 -11.09 20.87
N THR A 55 4.87 -10.43 20.74
CA THR A 55 6.04 -10.56 21.63
C THR A 55 6.62 -9.17 21.92
N ASP A 56 7.67 -9.11 22.74
CA ASP A 56 8.44 -7.88 22.93
C ASP A 56 9.23 -7.45 21.68
N ASP A 57 9.45 -8.38 20.73
CA ASP A 57 10.26 -8.14 19.53
C ASP A 57 9.41 -7.83 18.30
N TYR A 58 8.22 -8.45 18.20
CA TYR A 58 7.37 -8.30 17.03
C TYR A 58 5.89 -8.61 17.27
N GLU A 59 5.06 -8.13 16.35
CA GLU A 59 3.65 -8.46 16.17
C GLU A 59 3.43 -9.07 14.77
N PHE A 60 2.73 -10.20 14.71
CA PHE A 60 2.50 -10.95 13.48
C PHE A 60 1.03 -11.31 13.37
N SER A 61 0.45 -11.12 12.19
CA SER A 61 -0.87 -11.59 11.80
C SER A 61 -0.81 -12.07 10.35
N TYR A 62 -1.41 -13.23 10.07
CA TYR A 62 -1.52 -13.77 8.72
C TYR A 62 -2.86 -14.48 8.58
N GLU A 63 -3.65 -14.02 7.62
CA GLU A 63 -4.97 -14.55 7.32
C GLU A 63 -5.10 -14.93 5.84
N TYR A 64 -5.77 -16.05 5.57
CA TYR A 64 -6.18 -16.44 4.22
C TYR A 64 -7.53 -17.18 4.20
N PRO A 65 -8.29 -17.09 3.10
CA PRO A 65 -9.71 -17.45 3.08
C PRO A 65 -9.92 -18.96 2.99
N GLN A 66 -11.14 -19.43 3.33
CA GLN A 66 -11.48 -20.86 3.32
C GLN A 66 -11.29 -21.50 1.93
N GLN A 67 -11.44 -20.75 0.84
CA GLN A 67 -11.23 -21.20 -0.53
C GLN A 67 -9.81 -21.72 -0.75
N VAL A 68 -8.82 -21.15 -0.05
CA VAL A 68 -7.44 -21.65 -0.05
C VAL A 68 -7.35 -22.98 0.72
N GLN A 69 -7.95 -23.06 1.92
CA GLN A 69 -7.95 -24.30 2.72
C GLN A 69 -8.64 -25.48 2.02
N ASN A 70 -9.67 -25.20 1.22
CA ASN A 70 -10.40 -26.23 0.48
C ASN A 70 -9.57 -26.90 -0.64
N ILE A 71 -8.37 -26.38 -0.93
CA ILE A 71 -7.46 -26.88 -1.96
C ILE A 71 -6.12 -27.25 -1.28
N PRO A 72 -5.89 -28.53 -0.94
CA PRO A 72 -4.74 -28.93 -0.13
C PRO A 72 -3.37 -28.50 -0.69
N GLU A 73 -3.19 -28.52 -2.01
CA GLU A 73 -1.95 -28.07 -2.63
C GLU A 73 -1.74 -26.56 -2.52
N LEU A 74 -2.82 -25.78 -2.55
CA LEU A 74 -2.76 -24.32 -2.39
C LEU A 74 -2.61 -23.95 -0.91
N GLU A 75 -3.32 -24.64 -0.01
CA GLU A 75 -3.15 -24.52 1.44
C GLU A 75 -1.67 -24.72 1.83
N ALA A 76 -1.02 -25.77 1.32
CA ALA A 76 0.39 -26.03 1.60
C ALA A 76 1.32 -24.89 1.14
N ILE A 77 1.01 -24.24 0.00
CA ILE A 77 1.76 -23.06 -0.47
C ILE A 77 1.58 -21.89 0.49
N PHE A 78 0.35 -21.61 0.93
CA PHE A 78 0.04 -20.50 1.83
C PHE A 78 0.60 -20.74 3.23
N ASP A 79 0.60 -21.98 3.72
CA ASP A 79 1.24 -22.36 4.97
C ASP A 79 2.76 -22.17 4.93
N SER A 80 3.41 -22.53 3.82
CA SER A 80 4.83 -22.23 3.62
C SER A 80 5.09 -20.73 3.62
N ARG A 81 4.28 -19.94 2.88
CA ARG A 81 4.41 -18.48 2.84
C ARG A 81 4.22 -17.84 4.23
N LEU A 82 3.24 -18.32 5.00
CA LEU A 82 3.01 -17.89 6.37
C LEU A 82 4.22 -18.17 7.26
N HIS A 83 4.77 -19.39 7.17
CA HIS A 83 5.96 -19.79 7.92
C HIS A 83 7.17 -18.91 7.56
N ASP A 84 7.47 -18.76 6.27
CA ASP A 84 8.62 -17.99 5.79
C ASP A 84 8.53 -16.51 6.20
N LYS A 85 7.34 -15.90 6.09
CA LYS A 85 7.10 -14.52 6.54
C LYS A 85 7.30 -14.36 8.05
N ARG A 86 6.88 -15.34 8.85
CA ARG A 86 7.10 -15.33 10.30
C ARG A 86 8.57 -15.45 10.65
N GLU A 87 9.27 -16.40 10.06
CA GLU A 87 10.70 -16.60 10.31
C GLU A 87 11.52 -15.37 9.93
N GLU A 88 11.22 -14.76 8.78
CA GLU A 88 11.90 -13.54 8.35
C GLU A 88 11.62 -12.37 9.30
N LEU A 89 10.37 -12.17 9.74
CA LEU A 89 10.05 -11.14 10.74
C LEU A 89 10.81 -11.36 12.06
N GLN A 90 10.83 -12.60 12.56
CA GLN A 90 11.53 -12.95 13.79
C GLN A 90 13.03 -12.65 13.69
N LYS A 91 13.64 -13.04 12.57
CA LYS A 91 15.05 -12.79 12.29
C LYS A 91 15.34 -11.29 12.21
N GLN A 92 14.57 -10.54 11.42
CA GLN A 92 14.75 -9.10 11.26
C GLN A 92 14.57 -8.34 12.58
N ALA A 93 13.56 -8.70 13.37
CA ALA A 93 13.33 -8.08 14.68
C ALA A 93 14.48 -8.35 15.66
N ALA A 94 15.00 -9.59 15.69
CA ALA A 94 16.15 -9.94 16.52
C ALA A 94 17.43 -9.18 16.11
N GLU A 95 17.70 -9.09 14.80
CA GLU A 95 18.83 -8.32 14.26
C GLU A 95 18.69 -6.83 14.62
N ALA A 96 17.49 -6.26 14.47
CA ALA A 96 17.21 -4.87 14.81
C ALA A 96 17.35 -4.59 16.31
N ARG A 97 16.97 -5.53 17.18
CA ARG A 97 17.18 -5.39 18.64
C ARG A 97 18.66 -5.35 19.01
N VAL A 98 19.48 -6.17 18.36
CA VAL A 98 20.94 -6.15 18.54
C VAL A 98 21.53 -4.84 18.04
N ASP A 99 21.10 -4.36 16.87
CA ASP A 99 21.57 -3.10 16.30
C ASP A 99 21.19 -1.89 17.16
N ALA A 100 19.96 -1.83 17.65
CA ALA A 100 19.48 -0.80 18.57
C ALA A 100 20.33 -0.72 19.85
N ALA A 101 20.62 -1.88 20.46
CA ALA A 101 21.50 -1.95 21.63
C ALA A 101 22.94 -1.54 21.33
N LYS A 102 23.47 -1.90 20.15
CA LYS A 102 24.84 -1.57 19.73
C LYS A 102 25.02 -0.07 19.46
N ASN A 103 24.00 0.59 18.92
CA ASN A 103 24.06 1.99 18.46
C ASN A 103 23.30 2.97 19.38
N ASP A 104 22.83 2.52 20.55
CA ASP A 104 22.20 3.33 21.60
C ASP A 104 20.96 4.12 21.14
N TYR A 105 20.05 3.45 20.41
CA TYR A 105 18.74 4.01 20.06
C TYR A 105 17.61 3.08 20.52
N PRO A 106 16.39 3.59 20.78
CA PRO A 106 15.30 2.77 21.28
C PRO A 106 14.83 1.78 20.20
N PHE A 107 14.83 0.49 20.56
CA PHE A 107 14.22 -0.55 19.74
C PHE A 107 12.68 -0.38 19.72
N ARG A 108 12.09 -0.56 18.54
CA ARG A 108 10.65 -0.56 18.34
C ARG A 108 10.26 -1.93 17.78
N PRO A 109 9.29 -2.65 18.38
CA PRO A 109 8.87 -3.96 17.88
C PRO A 109 8.43 -3.87 16.43
N TYR A 110 8.85 -4.84 15.61
CA TYR A 110 8.45 -4.89 14.21
C TYR A 110 7.03 -5.44 14.09
N SER A 111 6.30 -5.13 13.02
CA SER A 111 5.01 -5.75 12.77
C SER A 111 4.85 -6.21 11.33
N LEU A 112 4.14 -7.32 11.15
CA LEU A 112 3.67 -7.80 9.86
C LEU A 112 2.21 -8.22 9.99
N ASP A 113 1.35 -7.63 9.18
CA ASP A 113 -0.07 -7.99 9.07
C ASP A 113 -0.37 -8.31 7.62
N VAL A 114 -0.77 -9.56 7.33
CA VAL A 114 -1.05 -10.06 5.98
C VAL A 114 -2.50 -10.55 5.93
N GLU A 115 -3.31 -9.96 5.08
CA GLU A 115 -4.68 -10.41 4.81
C GLU A 115 -4.81 -10.78 3.34
N TRP A 116 -5.28 -11.99 3.04
CA TRP A 116 -5.59 -12.44 1.68
C TRP A 116 -7.08 -12.47 1.42
N ASP A 117 -7.49 -11.91 0.30
CA ASP A 117 -8.86 -11.84 -0.18
C ASP A 117 -9.05 -12.62 -1.48
N VAL A 118 -10.29 -13.07 -1.71
CA VAL A 118 -10.72 -13.61 -3.00
C VAL A 118 -11.13 -12.47 -3.92
N VAL A 119 -10.37 -12.30 -5.01
CA VAL A 119 -10.72 -11.37 -6.10
C VAL A 119 -11.78 -11.99 -7.00
N ALA A 120 -11.63 -13.27 -7.33
CA ALA A 120 -12.60 -14.01 -8.13
C ALA A 120 -12.43 -15.53 -7.94
N ASP A 121 -13.55 -16.24 -7.87
CA ASP A 121 -13.61 -17.70 -7.83
C ASP A 121 -14.45 -18.19 -9.02
N ILE A 122 -13.79 -18.45 -10.14
CA ILE A 122 -14.42 -18.93 -11.39
C ILE A 122 -14.14 -20.43 -11.59
N PRO A 123 -14.88 -21.15 -12.46
CA PRO A 123 -14.74 -22.61 -12.57
C PRO A 123 -13.31 -23.12 -12.78
N ALA A 124 -12.49 -22.41 -13.56
CA ALA A 124 -11.12 -22.82 -13.88
C ALA A 124 -10.05 -22.23 -12.95
N PHE A 125 -10.32 -21.09 -12.28
CA PHE A 125 -9.30 -20.32 -11.56
C PHE A 125 -9.82 -19.75 -10.24
N LEU A 126 -8.92 -19.60 -9.26
CA LEU A 126 -9.14 -18.81 -8.06
C LEU A 126 -8.11 -17.67 -8.05
N SER A 127 -8.56 -16.43 -8.17
CA SER A 127 -7.72 -15.23 -8.08
C SER A 127 -7.80 -14.65 -6.67
N LEU A 128 -6.62 -14.36 -6.12
CA LEU A 128 -6.40 -13.89 -4.76
C LEU A 128 -5.51 -12.65 -4.81
N SER A 129 -5.73 -11.75 -3.86
CA SER A 129 -4.85 -10.60 -3.60
C SER A 129 -4.62 -10.46 -2.11
N SER A 130 -3.57 -9.74 -1.75
CA SER A 130 -3.31 -9.34 -0.37
C SER A 130 -2.85 -7.91 -0.34
N GLU A 131 -3.43 -7.11 0.54
CA GLU A 131 -2.76 -5.93 1.09
C GLU A 131 -2.11 -6.37 2.40
N TYR A 132 -0.81 -6.10 2.56
CA TYR A 132 -0.12 -6.39 3.80
C TYR A 132 0.69 -5.22 4.30
N TYR A 133 0.66 -5.02 5.62
CA TYR A 133 1.31 -3.93 6.30
C TYR A 133 2.57 -4.42 7.00
N THR A 134 3.68 -3.73 6.76
CA THR A 134 4.96 -3.98 7.44
C THR A 134 5.44 -2.75 8.21
N TYR A 135 5.88 -2.94 9.45
CA TYR A 135 6.53 -1.91 10.25
C TYR A 135 7.88 -2.41 10.74
N THR A 136 8.93 -1.65 10.45
CA THR A 136 10.31 -1.99 10.78
C THR A 136 10.99 -0.92 11.64
N GLY A 137 10.23 -0.26 12.52
CA GLY A 137 10.78 0.67 13.51
C GLY A 137 10.96 2.12 13.03
N GLY A 138 10.51 2.45 11.82
CA GLY A 138 10.51 3.82 11.27
C GLY A 138 9.43 4.74 11.85
N ALA A 139 9.15 5.83 11.14
CA ALA A 139 8.09 6.79 11.49
C ALA A 139 6.68 6.19 11.29
N HIS A 140 6.52 5.36 10.27
CA HIS A 140 5.31 4.62 9.95
C HIS A 140 5.71 3.30 9.27
N GLY A 141 4.77 2.36 9.19
CA GLY A 141 4.92 1.18 8.35
C GLY A 141 4.57 1.48 6.89
N MET A 142 4.44 0.43 6.09
CA MET A 142 4.16 0.50 4.67
C MET A 142 3.15 -0.58 4.29
N ALA A 143 2.10 -0.17 3.56
CA ALA A 143 1.25 -1.09 2.84
C ALA A 143 1.92 -1.48 1.53
N VAL A 144 1.88 -2.77 1.22
CA VAL A 144 2.37 -3.39 -0.01
C VAL A 144 1.37 -4.48 -0.43
N PHE A 145 1.45 -4.91 -1.68
CA PHE A 145 0.49 -5.86 -2.24
C PHE A 145 1.16 -7.17 -2.68
N ASP A 146 0.38 -8.25 -2.67
CA ASP A 146 0.69 -9.53 -3.32
C ASP A 146 -0.54 -10.00 -4.11
N ALA A 147 -0.34 -10.85 -5.12
CA ALA A 147 -1.43 -11.45 -5.88
C ALA A 147 -1.05 -12.84 -6.39
N LEU A 148 -2.04 -13.72 -6.44
CA LEU A 148 -1.88 -15.10 -6.90
C LEU A 148 -3.12 -15.56 -7.64
N VAL A 149 -2.94 -16.19 -8.79
CA VAL A 149 -3.98 -16.93 -9.49
C VAL A 149 -3.66 -18.41 -9.42
N TRP A 150 -4.58 -19.18 -8.85
CA TRP A 150 -4.51 -20.63 -8.82
C TRP A 150 -5.27 -21.22 -10.01
N ASP A 151 -4.55 -21.92 -10.90
CA ASP A 151 -5.13 -22.75 -11.95
C ASP A 151 -5.58 -24.09 -11.34
N LYS A 152 -6.89 -24.30 -11.27
CA LYS A 152 -7.50 -25.48 -10.64
C LYS A 152 -7.28 -26.75 -11.45
N GLN A 153 -7.13 -26.62 -12.78
CA GLN A 153 -7.00 -27.77 -13.68
C GLN A 153 -5.60 -28.38 -13.62
N VAL A 154 -4.57 -27.54 -13.67
CA VAL A 154 -3.17 -28.01 -13.65
C VAL A 154 -2.51 -27.89 -12.28
N LYS A 155 -3.24 -27.40 -11.27
CA LYS A 155 -2.79 -27.25 -9.88
C LYS A 155 -1.51 -26.41 -9.78
N LYS A 156 -1.55 -25.20 -10.35
CA LYS A 156 -0.40 -24.30 -10.41
C LYS A 156 -0.77 -22.90 -9.96
N ALA A 157 0.06 -22.33 -9.09
CA ALA A 157 0.04 -20.90 -8.76
C ALA A 157 0.76 -20.09 -9.85
N LEU A 158 0.18 -18.95 -10.20
CA LEU A 158 0.65 -18.01 -11.20
C LEU A 158 0.63 -16.61 -10.59
N GLU A 159 1.60 -15.77 -10.95
CA GLU A 159 1.41 -14.33 -10.83
C GLU A 159 0.44 -13.88 -11.94
N PRO A 160 -0.51 -12.95 -11.67
CA PRO A 160 -1.50 -12.54 -12.67
C PRO A 160 -0.87 -12.05 -13.99
N ILE A 161 0.30 -11.40 -13.92
CA ILE A 161 1.01 -10.92 -15.11
C ILE A 161 1.49 -12.05 -16.03
N GLU A 162 1.72 -13.26 -15.53
CA GLU A 162 2.09 -14.43 -16.34
C GLU A 162 0.97 -14.89 -17.29
N MET A 163 -0.26 -14.40 -17.09
CA MET A 163 -1.39 -14.73 -17.96
C MET A 163 -1.36 -13.96 -19.29
N PHE A 164 -0.53 -12.94 -19.41
CA PHE A 164 -0.41 -12.06 -20.57
C PHE A 164 0.88 -12.33 -21.35
N THR A 165 0.90 -12.00 -22.64
CA THR A 165 2.05 -12.25 -23.52
C THR A 165 3.19 -11.24 -23.34
N SER A 166 2.89 -10.05 -22.83
CA SER A 166 3.83 -8.93 -22.70
C SER A 166 3.32 -7.93 -21.67
N SER A 167 4.14 -7.64 -20.65
CA SER A 167 3.81 -6.64 -19.62
C SER A 167 3.77 -5.22 -20.20
N ALA A 168 4.70 -4.89 -21.09
CA ALA A 168 4.76 -3.58 -21.74
C ALA A 168 3.54 -3.33 -22.63
N ASP A 169 3.14 -4.33 -23.44
CA ASP A 169 1.96 -4.18 -24.30
C ASP A 169 0.67 -4.10 -23.47
N LEU A 170 0.61 -4.79 -22.33
CA LEU A 170 -0.51 -4.68 -21.40
C LEU A 170 -0.58 -3.28 -20.80
N ALA A 171 0.55 -2.75 -20.32
CA ALA A 171 0.66 -1.39 -19.80
C ALA A 171 0.16 -0.36 -20.83
N ASP A 172 0.61 -0.47 -22.07
CA ASP A 172 0.20 0.43 -23.15
C ASP A 172 -1.28 0.28 -23.52
N ALA A 173 -1.81 -0.95 -23.54
CA ALA A 173 -3.21 -1.21 -23.85
C ALA A 173 -4.19 -0.63 -22.82
N VAL A 174 -3.79 -0.52 -21.55
CA VAL A 174 -4.64 -0.01 -20.47
C VAL A 174 -4.34 1.44 -20.09
N ARG A 175 -3.19 2.01 -20.52
CA ARG A 175 -2.65 3.28 -20.01
C ARG A 175 -3.68 4.40 -19.97
N SER A 176 -4.38 4.66 -21.08
CA SER A 176 -5.34 5.78 -21.16
C SER A 176 -6.46 5.65 -20.12
N ASP A 177 -7.09 4.48 -20.05
CA ASP A 177 -8.21 4.23 -19.14
C ASP A 177 -7.73 4.16 -17.68
N TYR A 178 -6.54 3.60 -17.46
CA TYR A 178 -5.87 3.56 -16.17
C TYR A 178 -5.62 4.97 -15.62
N CYS A 179 -4.98 5.85 -16.39
CA CYS A 179 -4.70 7.23 -15.97
C CYS A 179 -6.00 7.97 -15.64
N ALA A 180 -7.01 7.83 -16.51
CA ALA A 180 -8.30 8.48 -16.32
C ALA A 180 -9.02 7.99 -15.06
N GLN A 181 -8.95 6.69 -14.75
CA GLN A 181 -9.54 6.15 -13.52
C GLN A 181 -8.73 6.55 -12.28
N LEU A 182 -7.40 6.51 -12.34
CA LEU A 182 -6.53 6.92 -11.24
C LEU A 182 -6.78 8.39 -10.83
N ASP A 183 -6.98 9.28 -11.80
CA ASP A 183 -7.30 10.67 -11.50
C ASP A 183 -8.68 10.85 -10.87
N LYS A 184 -9.65 9.96 -11.14
CA LYS A 184 -10.92 9.96 -10.40
C LYS A 184 -10.72 9.55 -8.94
N GLU A 185 -9.93 8.50 -8.70
CA GLU A 185 -9.61 8.05 -7.33
C GLU A 185 -8.88 9.17 -6.55
N ARG A 186 -7.91 9.83 -7.19
CA ARG A 186 -7.21 10.99 -6.61
C ARG A 186 -8.18 12.13 -6.32
N ALA A 187 -9.07 12.44 -7.25
CA ALA A 187 -10.04 13.51 -7.08
C ALA A 187 -11.03 13.23 -5.95
N GLU A 188 -11.47 11.99 -5.78
CA GLU A 188 -12.33 11.56 -4.68
C GLU A 188 -11.65 11.78 -3.33
N LYS A 189 -10.40 11.33 -3.18
CA LYS A 189 -9.66 11.49 -1.92
C LYS A 189 -9.30 12.93 -1.60
N ARG A 190 -8.99 13.73 -2.62
CA ARG A 190 -8.58 15.14 -2.46
C ARG A 190 -9.77 16.11 -2.38
N GLY A 191 -10.95 15.68 -2.81
CA GLY A 191 -12.16 16.51 -2.87
C GLY A 191 -12.17 17.54 -4.02
N GLU A 192 -11.22 17.46 -4.95
CA GLU A 192 -11.15 18.31 -6.14
C GLU A 192 -10.50 17.59 -7.32
N PRO A 193 -10.80 17.97 -8.57
CA PRO A 193 -10.17 17.38 -9.75
C PRO A 193 -8.65 17.52 -9.73
N VAL A 194 -7.95 16.50 -10.24
CA VAL A 194 -6.51 16.55 -10.47
C VAL A 194 -6.19 17.68 -11.46
N LYS A 195 -5.21 18.52 -11.11
CA LYS A 195 -4.74 19.63 -11.93
C LYS A 195 -3.36 19.29 -12.46
N ASP A 196 -3.12 19.59 -13.73
CA ASP A 196 -1.77 19.56 -14.29
C ASP A 196 -1.01 20.81 -13.83
N ASP A 197 -0.38 20.70 -12.66
CA ASP A 197 0.40 21.76 -12.00
C ASP A 197 1.90 21.43 -11.93
N GLY A 198 2.34 20.38 -12.61
CA GLY A 198 3.72 19.88 -12.58
C GLY A 198 4.09 19.09 -11.31
N SER A 199 3.11 18.77 -10.44
CA SER A 199 3.32 17.84 -9.34
C SER A 199 3.50 16.41 -9.86
N MET A 200 4.58 15.75 -9.45
CA MET A 200 4.86 14.35 -9.84
C MET A 200 3.72 13.37 -9.45
N PHE A 201 2.92 13.69 -8.43
CA PHE A 201 1.78 12.87 -8.02
C PHE A 201 0.51 13.12 -8.83
N ASN A 202 0.55 14.08 -9.76
CA ASN A 202 -0.53 14.31 -10.73
C ASN A 202 -0.20 13.66 -12.07
N ASP A 203 1.08 13.33 -12.32
CA ASP A 203 1.47 12.58 -13.50
C ASP A 203 0.86 11.18 -13.50
N CYS A 204 0.58 10.68 -14.70
CA CYS A 204 0.23 9.28 -14.85
C CYS A 204 1.47 8.41 -14.73
N ILE A 205 1.34 7.34 -13.94
CA ILE A 205 2.38 6.34 -13.72
C ILE A 205 2.21 5.16 -14.67
N ASP A 206 3.26 4.37 -14.86
CA ASP A 206 3.14 3.13 -15.61
C ASP A 206 2.22 2.13 -14.87
N PRO A 207 1.15 1.62 -15.51
CA PRO A 207 0.17 0.76 -14.85
C PRO A 207 0.77 -0.53 -14.27
N VAL A 208 1.73 -1.14 -14.97
CA VAL A 208 2.26 -2.47 -14.61
C VAL A 208 3.49 -2.34 -13.70
N GLU A 209 4.37 -1.37 -13.94
CA GLU A 209 5.56 -1.20 -13.10
C GLU A 209 5.24 -0.63 -11.71
N ASN A 210 4.11 0.08 -11.55
CA ASN A 210 3.77 0.78 -10.31
C ASN A 210 2.59 0.15 -9.56
N SER A 211 2.11 -1.02 -9.98
CA SER A 211 0.95 -1.67 -9.38
C SER A 211 1.10 -3.18 -9.28
N MET A 212 0.44 -3.78 -8.30
CA MET A 212 0.15 -5.21 -8.30
C MET A 212 -1.09 -5.48 -9.15
N ILE A 213 -0.96 -6.31 -10.17
CA ILE A 213 -2.07 -6.65 -11.07
C ILE A 213 -2.93 -7.74 -10.44
N ILE A 214 -4.25 -7.60 -10.55
CA ILE A 214 -5.23 -8.62 -10.18
C ILE A 214 -6.19 -8.87 -11.35
N VAL A 215 -6.79 -10.06 -11.43
CA VAL A 215 -7.78 -10.42 -12.46
C VAL A 215 -9.09 -10.81 -11.79
N GLY A 216 -10.14 -10.09 -12.13
CA GLY A 216 -11.45 -10.19 -11.47
C GLY A 216 -12.55 -10.66 -12.40
N SER A 217 -13.68 -11.04 -11.80
CA SER A 217 -14.87 -11.49 -12.52
C SER A 217 -16.11 -10.78 -11.99
N SER A 218 -16.97 -10.28 -12.87
CA SER A 218 -18.32 -9.80 -12.54
C SER A 218 -19.40 -10.82 -12.89
N ASN A 219 -19.08 -11.77 -13.77
CA ASN A 219 -20.01 -12.77 -14.28
C ASN A 219 -19.88 -14.15 -13.60
N GLY A 220 -18.82 -14.40 -12.82
CA GLY A 220 -18.57 -15.67 -12.13
C GLY A 220 -18.11 -16.82 -13.03
N GLU A 221 -17.92 -16.60 -14.33
CA GLU A 221 -17.54 -17.62 -15.32
C GLU A 221 -16.14 -17.38 -15.89
N THR A 222 -15.81 -16.12 -16.17
CA THR A 222 -14.56 -15.69 -16.81
C THR A 222 -14.03 -14.43 -16.15
N PHE A 223 -12.74 -14.15 -16.32
CA PHE A 223 -12.17 -12.87 -15.98
C PHE A 223 -12.61 -11.82 -17.01
N ASP A 224 -13.33 -10.81 -16.53
CA ASP A 224 -13.84 -9.67 -17.31
C ASP A 224 -13.37 -8.33 -16.74
N ARG A 225 -12.58 -8.35 -15.66
CA ARG A 225 -11.98 -7.18 -15.02
C ARG A 225 -10.48 -7.38 -14.82
N ILE A 226 -9.72 -6.30 -14.96
CA ILE A 226 -8.32 -6.21 -14.57
C ILE A 226 -8.18 -5.08 -13.55
N GLY A 227 -7.56 -5.39 -12.42
CA GLY A 227 -7.31 -4.45 -11.34
C GLY A 227 -5.83 -4.15 -11.17
N PHE A 228 -5.54 -2.98 -10.62
CA PHE A 228 -4.20 -2.46 -10.36
C PHE A 228 -4.19 -1.89 -8.94
N LEU A 229 -3.52 -2.59 -8.02
CA LEU A 229 -3.35 -2.18 -6.63
C LEU A 229 -2.05 -1.40 -6.49
N ILE A 230 -2.16 -0.13 -6.09
CA ILE A 230 -1.06 0.84 -6.15
C ILE A 230 -0.65 1.20 -4.70
N PRO A 231 0.59 0.87 -4.28
CA PRO A 231 1.03 1.15 -2.92
C PRO A 231 1.17 2.66 -2.66
N PRO A 232 1.25 3.09 -1.39
CA PRO A 232 1.49 4.49 -1.06
C PRO A 232 2.79 4.99 -1.71
N TYR A 233 2.88 6.29 -2.00
CA TYR A 233 3.97 6.95 -2.74
C TYR A 233 4.04 6.69 -4.25
N ASN A 234 3.32 5.71 -4.80
CA ASN A 234 3.35 5.51 -6.26
C ASN A 234 2.45 6.51 -6.99
N ALA A 235 1.23 6.73 -6.48
CA ALA A 235 0.26 7.64 -7.12
C ALA A 235 -0.11 8.87 -6.29
N GLY A 236 0.45 9.03 -5.09
CA GLY A 236 0.14 10.11 -4.15
C GLY A 236 1.03 10.03 -2.90
N PRO A 237 1.08 11.09 -2.06
CA PRO A 237 1.77 11.03 -0.78
C PRO A 237 1.20 9.94 0.14
N TYR A 238 2.00 9.48 1.10
CA TYR A 238 1.59 8.44 2.06
C TYR A 238 0.25 8.69 2.76
N ALA A 239 -0.06 9.96 3.05
CA ALA A 239 -1.31 10.35 3.71
C ALA A 239 -2.57 10.03 2.89
N GLU A 240 -2.43 9.84 1.56
CA GLU A 240 -3.53 9.42 0.68
C GLU A 240 -3.72 7.89 0.67
N GLY A 241 -2.80 7.13 1.28
CA GLY A 241 -2.85 5.67 1.34
C GLY A 241 -2.61 4.99 0.00
N THR A 242 -3.22 3.82 -0.18
CA THR A 242 -3.17 2.99 -1.39
C THR A 242 -4.23 3.41 -2.41
N TYR A 243 -3.99 3.18 -3.69
CA TYR A 243 -5.00 3.38 -4.74
C TYR A 243 -5.37 2.05 -5.39
N GLU A 244 -6.58 1.95 -5.93
CA GLU A 244 -7.00 0.82 -6.76
C GLU A 244 -7.60 1.36 -8.06
N VAL A 245 -7.20 0.79 -9.18
CA VAL A 245 -7.84 1.03 -10.48
C VAL A 245 -8.36 -0.30 -11.00
N THR A 246 -9.67 -0.39 -11.21
CA THR A 246 -10.31 -1.57 -11.84
C THR A 246 -10.90 -1.17 -13.20
N LEU A 247 -10.49 -1.88 -14.25
CA LEU A 247 -10.91 -1.65 -15.64
C LEU A 247 -11.60 -2.91 -16.21
N PRO A 248 -12.56 -2.75 -17.14
CA PRO A 248 -13.06 -3.89 -17.89
C PRO A 248 -11.96 -4.46 -18.79
N VAL A 249 -11.98 -5.77 -19.00
CA VAL A 249 -11.11 -6.40 -20.01
C VAL A 249 -11.55 -5.92 -21.39
N SER A 250 -10.75 -5.08 -22.03
CA SER A 250 -11.03 -4.63 -23.40
C SER A 250 -10.66 -5.70 -24.44
N ALA A 251 -11.09 -5.52 -25.69
CA ALA A 251 -10.67 -6.40 -26.78
C ALA A 251 -9.13 -6.39 -26.97
N ALA A 252 -8.47 -5.26 -26.72
CA ALA A 252 -7.01 -5.15 -26.77
C ALA A 252 -6.35 -5.97 -25.66
N VAL A 253 -6.84 -5.85 -24.42
CA VAL A 253 -6.36 -6.66 -23.28
C VAL A 253 -6.59 -8.15 -23.55
N LYS A 254 -7.78 -8.54 -24.03
CA LYS A 254 -8.09 -9.93 -24.36
C LYS A 254 -7.17 -10.51 -25.43
N ALA A 255 -6.74 -9.71 -26.41
CA ALA A 255 -5.80 -10.13 -27.44
C ALA A 255 -4.39 -10.42 -26.89
N LEU A 256 -4.01 -9.74 -25.80
CA LEU A 256 -2.73 -9.93 -25.09
C LEU A 256 -2.75 -11.10 -24.10
N VAL A 257 -3.90 -11.72 -23.83
CA VAL A 257 -3.96 -12.93 -23.02
C VAL A 257 -3.25 -14.07 -23.77
N SER A 258 -2.32 -14.71 -23.08
CA SER A 258 -1.58 -15.87 -23.59
C SER A 258 -2.55 -16.95 -24.08
N PRO A 259 -2.29 -17.62 -25.23
CA PRO A 259 -3.24 -18.56 -25.82
C PRO A 259 -3.78 -19.63 -24.86
N LYS A 260 -2.95 -20.08 -23.90
CA LYS A 260 -3.31 -21.05 -22.86
C LYS A 260 -4.47 -20.58 -21.97
N TYR A 261 -4.60 -19.28 -21.71
CA TYR A 261 -5.56 -18.72 -20.74
C TYR A 261 -6.71 -17.98 -21.40
N ARG A 262 -6.72 -17.84 -22.73
CA ARG A 262 -7.65 -16.96 -23.44
C ARG A 262 -9.12 -17.29 -23.21
N ASP A 263 -9.45 -18.57 -23.08
CA ASP A 263 -10.83 -19.03 -22.82
C ASP A 263 -11.31 -18.67 -21.41
N ALA A 264 -10.40 -18.35 -20.50
CA ALA A 264 -10.72 -17.87 -19.16
C ALA A 264 -11.09 -16.38 -19.12
N PHE A 265 -10.94 -15.65 -20.24
CA PHE A 265 -11.20 -14.21 -20.31
C PHE A 265 -12.34 -13.89 -21.27
N THR A 266 -13.20 -12.96 -20.87
CA THR A 266 -14.16 -12.30 -21.75
C THR A 266 -13.96 -10.80 -21.74
N THR A 267 -14.53 -10.10 -22.71
CA THR A 267 -14.55 -8.63 -22.65
C THR A 267 -15.54 -8.20 -21.57
N GLY A 268 -15.13 -7.26 -20.72
CA GLY A 268 -16.01 -6.65 -19.72
C GLY A 268 -16.89 -5.56 -20.32
N ASP A 269 -17.98 -5.27 -19.62
CA ASP A 269 -18.88 -4.13 -19.88
C ASP A 269 -18.44 -2.88 -19.09
#